data_AF-A0A1L7GPZ1-F1
#
_entry.id   AF-A0A1L7GPZ1-F1
#
_cell.length_a   1.000
_cell.length_b   1.000
_cell.length_c   1.000
_cell.angle_alpha   90.00
_cell.angle_beta   90.00
_cell.angle_gamma   90.00
#
_symmetry.space_group_name_H-M   'P 1'
#
loop_
_entity.id
_entity.type
_entity.pdbx_description
1 polymer ?
#
loop_
_entity_poly.entity_id
_entity_poly.type
_entity_poly.pdbx_seq_one_letter_code
_entity_poly.pdbx_strand_id
1 'polypeptide(L)' 'MQRLLSEHRVEVLDAVMITRELLGAGPEALGEAKTIVLTSPGRGRELTVHEQFVDEAERGLSRLPKSTDHRP' A
#
# COMPACT_ATOMS: atom_id res chain seq x y z
N MET A 1 -2.91 2.26 -12.86
CA MET A 1 -2.63 1.45 -11.66
C MET A 1 -1.29 0.69 -11.76
N GLN A 2 -1.02 -0.08 -12.83
CA GLN A 2 0.23 -0.86 -12.98
C GLN A 2 1.56 -0.06 -12.91
N ARG A 3 1.56 1.22 -13.33
CA ARG A 3 2.76 2.07 -13.31
C ARG A 3 3.16 2.49 -11.88
N LEU A 4 2.19 2.78 -11.03
CA LEU A 4 2.39 3.19 -9.64
C LEU A 4 2.96 2.06 -8.77
N LEU A 5 2.45 0.84 -8.98
CA LEU A 5 2.97 -0.38 -8.34
C LEU A 5 4.37 -0.75 -8.84
N SER A 6 4.78 -0.23 -9.99
CA SER A 6 6.09 -0.48 -10.57
C SER A 6 7.21 0.39 -9.97
N GLU A 7 6.86 1.53 -9.39
CA GLU A 7 7.83 2.48 -8.82
C GLU A 7 8.14 2.18 -7.34
N HIS A 8 7.24 1.50 -6.62
CA HIS A 8 7.39 1.11 -5.20
C HIS A 8 7.78 -0.39 -5.03
N ARG A 9 8.49 -0.94 -6.03
CA ARG A 9 8.54 -2.36 -6.43
C ARG A 9 9.13 -3.41 -5.48
N VAL A 10 9.42 -3.08 -4.22
CA VAL A 10 9.99 -4.05 -3.27
C VAL A 10 8.92 -4.44 -2.23
N GLU A 11 8.29 -3.45 -1.59
CA GLU A 11 7.36 -3.70 -0.49
C GLU A 11 6.04 -4.36 -0.92
N VAL A 12 5.53 -4.03 -2.12
CA VAL A 12 4.30 -4.65 -2.64
C VAL A 12 4.54 -6.11 -3.06
N LEU A 13 5.70 -6.38 -3.65
CA LEU A 13 6.10 -7.74 -4.02
C LEU A 13 6.30 -8.60 -2.77
N ASP A 14 6.93 -8.05 -1.74
CA ASP A 14 7.11 -8.71 -0.44
C ASP A 14 5.75 -9.00 0.22
N ALA A 15 4.82 -8.04 0.22
CA ALA A 15 3.47 -8.26 0.76
C ALA A 15 2.72 -9.37 0.02
N VAL A 16 2.85 -9.45 -1.31
CA VAL A 16 2.23 -10.52 -2.11
C VAL A 16 2.88 -11.88 -1.82
N MET A 17 4.21 -11.92 -1.69
CA MET A 17 4.94 -13.15 -1.35
C MET A 17 4.56 -13.67 0.04
N ILE A 18 4.59 -12.80 1.06
CA ILE A 18 4.18 -13.13 2.44
C ILE A 18 2.75 -13.64 2.47
N THR A 19 1.83 -12.96 1.77
CA THR A 19 0.42 -13.39 1.72
C THR A 19 0.27 -14.77 1.09
N ARG A 20 1.03 -15.08 0.03
CA ARG A 20 1.01 -16.39 -0.63
C ARG A 20 1.57 -17.50 0.26
N GLU A 21 2.63 -17.22 1.01
CA GLU A 21 3.20 -18.14 1.98
C GLU A 21 2.22 -18.42 3.12
N LEU A 22 1.58 -17.38 3.68
CA LEU A 22 0.56 -17.52 4.73
C LEU A 22 -0.66 -18.31 4.25
N LEU A 23 -1.11 -18.12 3.00
CA LEU A 23 -2.19 -18.92 2.42
C LEU A 23 -1.81 -20.40 2.28
N GLY A 24 -0.53 -20.73 2.12
CA GLY A 24 -0.02 -22.09 2.12
C GLY A 24 0.20 -22.70 3.51
N ALA A 25 0.27 -21.87 4.56
CA ALA A 25 0.54 -22.29 5.93
C ALA A 25 -0.70 -22.80 6.69
N GLY A 26 -1.91 -22.61 6.14
CA GLY A 26 -3.16 -23.08 6.71
C GLY A 26 -4.28 -22.03 6.65
N PRO A 27 -5.55 -22.43 6.73
CA PRO A 27 -6.69 -21.54 6.50
C PRO A 27 -6.79 -20.39 7.52
N GLU A 28 -6.24 -20.55 8.73
CA GLU A 28 -6.29 -19.54 9.79
C GLU A 28 -5.05 -18.64 9.86
N ALA A 29 -3.92 -19.06 9.28
CA ALA A 29 -2.63 -18.39 9.43
C ALA A 29 -2.65 -16.93 8.94
N LEU A 30 -3.33 -16.66 7.82
CA LEU A 30 -3.52 -15.29 7.33
C LEU A 30 -4.39 -14.44 8.27
N GLY A 31 -5.43 -15.05 8.87
CA GLY A 31 -6.31 -14.39 9.83
C GLY A 31 -5.60 -14.03 11.14
N GLU A 32 -4.76 -14.93 11.64
CA GLU A 32 -3.93 -14.71 12.84
C GLU A 32 -2.89 -13.62 12.60
N ALA A 33 -2.15 -13.70 11.48
CA ALA A 33 -1.19 -12.67 11.09
C ALA A 33 -1.86 -11.29 10.97
N LYS A 34 -3.03 -11.22 10.33
CA LYS A 34 -3.81 -9.97 10.23
C LYS A 34 -4.21 -9.44 11.60
N THR A 35 -4.64 -10.31 12.51
CA THR A 35 -5.01 -9.93 13.88
C THR A 35 -3.83 -9.31 14.61
N ILE A 36 -2.66 -9.97 14.60
CA ILE A 36 -1.43 -9.47 15.25
C ILE A 36 -1.06 -8.07 14.75
N VAL A 37 -1.04 -7.87 13.43
CA VAL A 37 -0.70 -6.56 12.87
C VAL A 37 -1.77 -5.54 13.25
N LEU A 38 -3.07 -5.87 13.13
CA LEU A 38 -4.18 -4.97 13.45
C LEU A 38 -4.25 -4.53 14.92
N THR A 39 -3.86 -5.42 15.85
CA THR A 39 -3.88 -5.14 17.29
C THR A 39 -2.54 -4.64 17.83
N SER A 40 -1.54 -4.45 16.97
CA SER A 40 -0.22 -4.00 17.42
C SER A 40 -0.30 -2.57 17.99
N PRO A 41 0.33 -2.28 19.15
CA PRO A 41 0.25 -0.97 19.80
C PRO A 41 0.74 0.21 18.93
N GLY A 42 1.58 -0.06 17.93
CA GLY A 42 2.10 0.95 17.00
C GLY A 42 1.17 1.30 15.85
N ARG A 43 0.17 0.46 15.55
CA ARG A 43 -0.63 0.58 14.32
C ARG A 43 -1.43 1.88 14.23
N GLY A 44 -1.95 2.39 15.35
CA GLY A 44 -2.68 3.66 15.34
C GLY A 44 -1.80 4.82 14.85
N ARG A 45 -0.55 4.86 15.28
CA ARG A 45 0.43 5.87 14.86
C ARG A 45 0.84 5.69 13.40
N GLU A 46 1.10 4.45 12.98
CA GLU A 46 1.43 4.13 11.59
C GLU A 46 0.28 4.50 10.64
N LEU A 47 -0.97 4.25 11.04
CA LEU A 47 -2.14 4.60 10.27
C LEU A 47 -2.27 6.12 10.09
N THR A 48 -2.09 6.89 11.16
CA THR A 48 -2.13 8.37 11.08
C THR A 48 -1.02 8.91 10.17
N VAL A 49 0.20 8.37 10.26
CA VAL A 49 1.31 8.78 9.38
C VAL A 49 1.02 8.42 7.92
N HIS A 50 0.44 7.24 7.68
CA HIS A 50 0.04 6.81 6.36
C HIS A 50 -1.05 7.72 5.76
N GLU A 51 -2.08 8.04 6.53
CA GLU A 51 -3.16 8.95 6.11
C GLU A 51 -2.62 10.34 5.75
N GLN A 52 -1.73 10.90 6.58
CA GLN A 52 -1.08 12.19 6.29
C GLN A 52 -0.26 12.15 5.00
N PHE A 53 0.50 11.07 4.80
CA PHE A 53 1.30 10.89 3.59
C PHE A 53 0.44 10.76 2.33
N VAL A 54 -0.66 9.99 2.39
CA VAL A 54 -1.61 9.84 1.28
C VAL A 54 -2.25 11.18 0.94
N ASP A 55 -2.71 11.92 1.95
CA ASP A 55 -3.27 13.26 1.80
C ASP A 55 -2.30 14.22 1.10
N GLU A 56 -1.02 14.18 1.44
CA GLU A 56 0.02 15.01 0.82
C GLU A 56 0.30 14.58 -0.62
N ALA A 57 0.37 13.27 -0.88
CA ALA A 57 0.57 12.71 -2.21
C ALA A 57 -0.59 13.08 -3.16
N GLU A 58 -1.84 12.99 -2.69
CA GLU A 58 -3.03 13.36 -3.45
C GLU A 58 -3.07 14.85 -3.78
N ARG A 59 -2.70 15.71 -2.81
CA ARG A 59 -2.57 17.15 -3.04
C ARG A 59 -1.45 17.48 -4.03
N GLY A 60 -0.33 16.75 -3.99
CA GLY A 60 0.77 16.88 -4.95
C GLY A 60 0.39 16.47 -6.36
N LEU A 61 -0.29 15.34 -6.51
CA LEU A 61 -0.83 14.84 -7.78
C LEU A 61 -1.85 15.81 -8.40
N SER A 62 -2.66 16.48 -7.57
CA SER A 62 -3.63 17.48 -8.02
C SER A 62 -2.99 18.78 -8.53
N ARG A 63 -1.71 19.02 -8.23
CA ARG A 63 -0.94 20.19 -8.65
C ARG A 63 -0.09 19.96 -9.89
N LEU A 64 0.01 18.72 -10.37
CA LEU A 64 0.69 18.44 -11.64
C LEU A 64 -0.18 18.93 -12.81
N PRO A 65 0.40 19.67 -13.78
CA PRO A 65 -0.36 20.09 -14.95
C PRO A 65 -0.88 18.85 -15.68
N LYS A 66 -2.20 18.80 -15.91
CA LYS A 66 -2.78 17.75 -16.76
C LYS A 66 -2.15 17.88 -18.14
N SER A 67 -1.43 16.85 -18.57
CA SER A 67 -0.86 16.73 -19.92
C SER A 67 -1.88 17.22 -20.94
N THR A 68 -1.64 18.40 -21.52
CA THR A 68 -2.48 18.93 -22.59
C THR A 68 -2.29 18.05 -23.81
N ASP A 69 -3.39 17.45 -24.23
CA ASP A 69 -3.55 16.66 -25.44
C ASP A 69 -2.98 17.43 -26.63
N HIS A 70 -1.93 16.87 -27.24
CA HIS A 70 -1.36 17.41 -28.48
C HIS A 70 -2.14 16.77 -29.63
N ARG A 71 -3.17 17.47 -30.11
CA ARG A 71 -3.79 17.15 -31.41
C ARG A 71 -3.01 17.83 -32.54
N PRO A 72 -2.89 17.15 -33.70
CA PRO A 72 -1.88 17.40 -34.72
C PRO A 72 -2.11 18.69 -35.52
#